data_AF-A0A3D1JIJ2-F1
#
_entry.id   AF-A0A3D1JIJ2-F1
#
_cell.length_a   1.000
_cell.length_b   1.000
_cell.length_c   1.000
_cell.angle_alpha   90.00
_cell.angle_beta   90.00
_cell.angle_gamma   90.00
#
_symmetry.space_group_name_H-M   'P 1'
#
loop_
_entity.id
_entity.type
_entity.pdbx_description
1 polymer ?
#
loop_
_entity_poly.entity_id
_entity_poly.type
_entity_poly.pdbx_seq_one_letter_code
_entity_poly.pdbx_strand_id
1 'polypeptide(L)'
;MAIQPKTIKKRAGSAHRVKSPRERTLQAAIITGLCAILAVVVGFFLDLFYSRPKPILILTPTQAQASTSLPQPDGMLHTDTPPWLPANSLTQSSTRPALKTPSLPASHPIRILQQFQGPGSSAEGIAWDGETLWISEPTTIFNLNENGKILSARPAPEVTPGGMTWDGAHLWLYTTNYSFMYELDTGGPTIRSLRSIKAPTIVIGGSITHDLAWDGEHFWYANQYNLYEFSTTGEVIQNLAFPQNITGLDWDGSHLWLAFSHPMQEDSFQVIDPSGETLGTFEAPVKNITGMTWGKGTSLWVIAHEDPGFVTQIYELDTTAALRMIPRPIDRAWEARLISAERRETLPVFSASGQPGRLKAPDNGLVFYIVQVEIYNPHPGAVMDPTALELVDDQNRSFSPVGIQDPLSGNYYWGNEPMEGIFSVWKKDPPSIYLEYLVKENYPNSRVTMDGEILSMGENSRWPQFVLIWALPEQSTEVTLQYRPIPAQNP
;
A
#
# COMPACT_ATOMS: atom_id res chain seq x y z
N MET A 1 -7.61 -78.56 -31.65
CA MET A 1 -8.86 -78.16 -30.96
C MET A 1 -8.61 -76.84 -30.24
N ALA A 2 -9.35 -75.75 -30.37
CA ALA A 2 -10.26 -75.23 -31.39
C ALA A 2 -10.38 -73.73 -31.05
N ILE A 3 -9.73 -72.86 -31.83
CA ILE A 3 -9.71 -71.40 -31.63
C ILE A 3 -11.03 -70.83 -32.16
N GLN A 4 -11.81 -70.16 -31.32
CA GLN A 4 -13.04 -69.46 -31.71
C GLN A 4 -12.71 -68.11 -32.40
N PRO A 5 -13.24 -67.82 -33.60
CA PRO A 5 -12.91 -66.61 -34.35
C PRO A 5 -13.82 -65.41 -34.01
N LYS A 6 -13.20 -64.23 -34.00
CA LYS A 6 -13.86 -62.90 -33.96
C LYS A 6 -14.82 -62.73 -35.13
N THR A 7 -16.07 -62.34 -34.85
CA THR A 7 -17.00 -61.83 -35.86
C THR A 7 -17.14 -60.30 -35.73
N ILE A 8 -16.70 -59.62 -36.79
CA ILE A 8 -16.92 -58.20 -37.06
C ILE A 8 -18.36 -58.05 -37.56
N LYS A 9 -19.20 -57.24 -36.90
CA LYS A 9 -20.48 -56.77 -37.44
C LYS A 9 -20.33 -55.35 -37.97
N LYS A 10 -20.60 -55.20 -39.26
CA LYS A 10 -20.69 -53.96 -40.03
C LYS A 10 -21.79 -53.03 -39.48
N ARG A 11 -21.50 -51.73 -39.51
CA ARG A 11 -22.41 -50.59 -39.32
C ARG A 11 -23.66 -50.71 -40.21
N ALA A 12 -24.83 -50.50 -39.61
CA ALA A 12 -26.06 -50.09 -40.29
C ALA A 12 -26.26 -48.57 -40.09
N GLY A 13 -26.74 -47.90 -41.12
CA GLY A 13 -26.73 -46.44 -41.29
C GLY A 13 -27.55 -45.65 -40.27
N SER A 14 -27.13 -44.40 -40.06
CA SER A 14 -27.78 -43.45 -39.16
C SER A 14 -29.12 -42.98 -39.74
N ALA A 15 -30.22 -43.36 -39.09
CA ALA A 15 -31.48 -42.66 -39.27
C ALA A 15 -31.36 -41.26 -38.65
N HIS A 16 -31.64 -40.22 -39.43
CA HIS A 16 -31.76 -38.84 -38.94
C HIS A 16 -32.94 -38.77 -37.95
N ARG A 17 -32.63 -38.81 -36.65
CA ARG A 17 -33.61 -38.61 -35.59
C ARG A 17 -34.04 -37.15 -35.60
N VAL A 18 -35.29 -36.89 -35.99
CA VAL A 18 -35.89 -35.55 -35.94
C VAL A 18 -35.99 -35.14 -34.48
N LYS A 19 -35.18 -34.15 -34.08
CA LYS A 19 -35.14 -33.64 -32.70
C LYS A 19 -36.49 -33.07 -32.31
N SER A 20 -36.98 -33.47 -31.14
CA SER A 20 -38.21 -32.97 -30.54
C SER A 20 -38.12 -31.46 -30.26
N PRO A 21 -39.25 -30.74 -30.14
CA PRO A 21 -39.25 -29.30 -29.85
C PRO A 21 -38.42 -28.94 -28.62
N ARG A 22 -38.52 -29.74 -27.54
CA ARG A 22 -37.72 -29.55 -26.32
C ARG A 22 -36.21 -29.73 -26.53
N GLU A 23 -35.80 -30.71 -27.34
CA GLU A 23 -34.38 -30.91 -27.67
C GLU A 23 -33.82 -29.76 -28.53
N ARG A 24 -34.65 -29.16 -29.39
CA ARG A 24 -34.26 -27.96 -30.17
C ARG A 24 -34.12 -26.73 -29.27
N THR A 25 -35.03 -26.54 -28.31
CA THR A 25 -34.94 -25.45 -27.34
C THR A 25 -33.71 -25.58 -26.45
N LEU A 26 -33.40 -26.79 -25.97
CA LEU A 26 -32.21 -27.05 -25.17
C LEU A 26 -30.92 -26.83 -25.97
N GLN A 27 -30.87 -27.28 -27.22
CA GLN A 27 -29.72 -27.00 -28.09
C GLN A 27 -29.57 -25.51 -28.41
N ALA A 28 -30.66 -24.79 -28.64
CA ALA A 28 -30.61 -23.35 -28.86
C ALA A 28 -30.04 -22.63 -27.62
N ALA A 29 -30.50 -22.99 -26.41
CA ALA A 29 -29.98 -22.42 -25.18
C ALA A 29 -28.48 -22.70 -24.96
N ILE A 30 -28.03 -23.93 -25.26
CA ILE A 30 -26.60 -24.30 -25.17
C ILE A 30 -25.76 -23.51 -26.19
N ILE A 31 -26.25 -23.34 -27.42
CA ILE A 31 -25.55 -22.56 -28.46
C ILE A 31 -25.48 -21.08 -28.06
N THR A 32 -26.57 -20.51 -27.54
CA THR A 32 -26.60 -19.12 -27.07
C THR A 32 -25.64 -18.91 -25.90
N GLY A 33 -25.59 -19.85 -24.95
CA GLY A 33 -24.63 -19.81 -23.84
C GLY A 33 -23.18 -19.89 -24.31
N LEU A 34 -22.88 -20.79 -25.25
CA LEU A 34 -21.55 -20.90 -25.86
C LEU A 34 -21.15 -19.64 -26.65
N CYS A 35 -22.08 -19.02 -27.37
CA CYS A 35 -21.84 -17.75 -28.06
C CYS A 35 -21.59 -16.60 -27.10
N ALA A 36 -22.28 -16.55 -25.95
CA ALA A 36 -22.05 -15.53 -24.93
C ALA A 36 -20.67 -15.69 -24.28
N ILE A 37 -20.27 -16.92 -23.95
CA ILE A 37 -18.92 -17.21 -23.42
C ILE A 37 -17.85 -16.84 -24.46
N LEU A 38 -18.06 -17.20 -25.74
CA LEU A 38 -17.12 -16.84 -26.81
C LEU A 38 -17.03 -15.33 -27.00
N ALA A 39 -18.14 -14.58 -26.87
CA ALA A 39 -18.14 -13.12 -26.95
C ALA A 39 -17.38 -12.48 -25.78
N VAL A 40 -17.49 -13.02 -24.57
CA VAL A 40 -16.72 -12.56 -23.39
C VAL A 40 -15.23 -12.85 -23.58
N VAL A 41 -14.88 -14.06 -24.04
CA VAL A 41 -13.50 -14.44 -24.30
C VAL A 41 -12.89 -13.59 -25.42
N VAL A 42 -13.63 -13.34 -26.51
CA VAL A 42 -13.17 -12.45 -27.60
C VAL A 42 -13.07 -11.01 -27.13
N GLY A 43 -13.97 -10.52 -26.27
CA GLY A 43 -13.86 -9.21 -25.64
C GLY A 43 -12.60 -9.09 -24.77
N PHE A 44 -12.33 -10.10 -23.94
CA PHE A 44 -11.14 -10.19 -23.10
C PHE A 44 -9.84 -10.23 -23.93
N PHE A 45 -9.84 -10.98 -25.05
CA PHE A 45 -8.69 -10.99 -25.96
C PHE A 45 -8.55 -9.68 -26.75
N LEU A 46 -9.64 -9.01 -27.13
CA LEU A 46 -9.57 -7.71 -27.78
C LEU A 46 -9.03 -6.63 -26.82
N ASP A 47 -9.37 -6.68 -25.54
CA ASP A 47 -8.80 -5.80 -24.50
C ASP A 47 -7.33 -6.13 -24.22
N LEU A 48 -6.92 -7.42 -24.22
CA LEU A 48 -5.51 -7.81 -24.09
C LEU A 48 -4.63 -7.38 -25.27
N PHE A 49 -5.18 -7.27 -26.48
CA PHE A 49 -4.41 -6.98 -27.70
C PHE A 49 -4.53 -5.52 -28.20
N TYR A 50 -5.38 -4.68 -27.60
CA TYR A 50 -5.53 -3.26 -27.95
C TYR A 50 -5.03 -2.27 -26.89
N SER A 51 -3.99 -2.62 -26.14
CA SER A 51 -3.16 -1.61 -25.45
C SER A 51 -2.22 -0.91 -26.44
N ARG A 52 -2.76 -0.13 -27.38
CA ARG A 52 -1.96 0.86 -28.10
C ARG A 52 -1.80 2.10 -27.22
N PRO A 53 -0.58 2.66 -27.08
CA PRO A 53 -0.41 3.94 -26.41
C PRO A 53 -1.24 5.00 -27.12
N LYS A 54 -2.15 5.65 -26.40
CA LYS A 54 -2.89 6.80 -26.93
C LYS A 54 -1.90 7.95 -27.10
N PRO A 55 -1.74 8.53 -28.30
CA PRO A 55 -0.94 9.74 -28.47
C PRO A 55 -1.64 10.88 -27.72
N ILE A 56 -0.95 11.47 -26.74
CA ILE A 56 -1.42 12.63 -25.99
C ILE A 56 -1.10 13.89 -26.81
N LEU A 57 -2.10 14.75 -26.95
CA LEU A 57 -2.03 15.99 -27.70
C LEU A 57 -1.17 17.02 -26.95
N ILE A 58 -0.09 17.50 -27.56
CA ILE A 58 0.77 18.55 -27.02
C ILE A 58 0.10 19.92 -27.25
N LEU A 59 -0.16 20.66 -26.18
CA LEU A 59 -0.42 22.10 -26.26
C LEU A 59 0.89 22.84 -25.96
N THR A 60 1.39 23.59 -26.94
CA THR A 60 2.60 24.40 -26.80
C THR A 60 2.34 25.62 -25.91
N PRO A 61 3.23 25.96 -24.95
CA PRO A 61 3.07 27.16 -24.14
C PRO A 61 3.36 28.40 -24.98
N THR A 62 2.37 29.29 -25.05
CA THR A 62 2.55 30.65 -25.60
C THR A 62 3.27 31.49 -24.56
N GLN A 63 4.42 32.07 -24.93
CA GLN A 63 5.18 32.98 -24.07
C GLN A 63 4.32 34.18 -23.66
N ALA A 64 3.99 34.30 -22.37
CA ALA A 64 3.46 35.52 -21.79
C ALA A 64 4.60 36.27 -21.08
N GLN A 65 4.87 37.47 -21.57
CA GLN A 65 5.90 38.38 -21.05
C GLN A 65 5.54 38.86 -19.64
N ALA A 66 6.57 38.95 -18.81
CA ALA A 66 6.53 39.49 -17.46
C ALA A 66 6.12 40.98 -17.45
N SER A 67 5.26 41.35 -16.50
CA SER A 67 5.12 42.72 -16.03
C SER A 67 5.13 42.76 -14.50
N THR A 68 6.00 43.61 -14.01
CA THR A 68 6.42 43.91 -12.65
C THR A 68 5.34 44.58 -11.79
N SER A 69 5.30 44.27 -10.50
CA SER A 69 5.37 45.23 -9.38
C SER A 69 4.95 44.60 -8.04
N LEU A 70 5.87 44.63 -7.07
CA LEU A 70 5.60 44.39 -5.66
C LEU A 70 5.47 45.75 -4.96
N PRO A 71 4.53 45.94 -4.02
CA PRO A 71 4.61 47.03 -3.05
C PRO A 71 5.22 46.56 -1.73
N GLN A 72 6.31 47.21 -1.31
CA GLN A 72 6.75 47.25 0.09
C GLN A 72 5.84 48.16 0.91
N PRO A 73 5.77 47.96 2.24
CA PRO A 73 5.57 49.05 3.18
C PRO A 73 6.78 49.22 4.10
N ASP A 74 7.34 50.43 4.07
CA ASP A 74 8.20 51.01 5.11
C ASP A 74 7.35 51.44 6.32
N GLY A 75 7.91 51.30 7.54
CA GLY A 75 7.33 51.91 8.75
C GLY A 75 8.03 51.49 10.04
N MET A 76 8.73 52.44 10.66
CA MET A 76 9.73 52.29 11.73
C MET A 76 9.21 51.97 13.16
N LEU A 77 10.07 51.25 13.89
CA LEU A 77 10.42 51.30 15.33
C LEU A 77 9.41 51.85 16.36
N HIS A 78 9.15 51.03 17.39
CA HIS A 78 9.18 51.49 18.80
C HIS A 78 9.66 50.35 19.72
N THR A 79 10.70 50.69 20.49
CA THR A 79 11.25 49.96 21.64
C THR A 79 10.33 50.08 22.85
N ASP A 80 10.12 49.00 23.61
CA ASP A 80 9.93 49.04 25.07
C ASP A 80 10.02 47.63 25.67
N THR A 81 11.05 47.41 26.50
CA THR A 81 11.08 46.37 27.56
C THR A 81 11.05 47.11 28.90
N PRO A 82 10.41 46.56 29.95
CA PRO A 82 11.20 46.07 31.11
C PRO A 82 10.43 45.01 31.97
N PRO A 83 10.85 44.67 33.21
CA PRO A 83 12.04 43.90 33.60
C PRO A 83 11.69 42.72 34.54
N TRP A 84 12.57 41.73 34.70
CA TRP A 84 12.98 41.06 35.97
C TRP A 84 13.80 39.80 35.64
N LEU A 85 15.06 39.83 36.08
CA LEU A 85 16.14 38.83 36.02
C LEU A 85 16.10 37.91 37.28
N PRO A 86 16.89 36.81 37.42
CA PRO A 86 18.19 36.57 36.77
C PRO A 86 18.50 35.14 36.28
N ALA A 87 19.47 35.10 35.35
CA ALA A 87 20.31 33.94 35.11
C ALA A 87 21.41 33.86 36.17
N ASN A 88 21.59 32.68 36.79
CA ASN A 88 22.87 31.98 36.83
C ASN A 88 22.74 30.58 37.46
N SER A 89 23.08 29.59 36.63
CA SER A 89 23.86 28.37 36.92
C SER A 89 23.61 27.62 38.24
N LEU A 90 23.23 26.34 38.13
CA LEU A 90 24.11 25.20 38.45
C LEU A 90 23.38 23.87 38.12
N THR A 91 23.94 23.16 37.14
CA THR A 91 24.01 21.70 36.98
C THR A 91 23.24 20.84 38.00
N GLN A 92 22.18 20.16 37.55
CA GLN A 92 21.91 18.78 37.97
C GLN A 92 21.53 17.94 36.75
N SER A 93 22.53 17.17 36.31
CA SER A 93 22.38 15.97 35.50
C SER A 93 21.41 15.02 36.19
N SER A 94 20.22 14.82 35.61
CA SER A 94 19.39 13.66 35.88
C SER A 94 19.52 12.75 34.66
N THR A 95 20.52 11.88 34.70
CA THR A 95 20.64 10.73 33.79
C THR A 95 19.51 9.75 34.10
N ARG A 96 18.38 9.91 33.41
CA ARG A 96 17.46 8.79 33.20
C ARG A 96 18.09 7.93 32.10
N PRO A 97 18.34 6.63 32.31
CA PRO A 97 18.91 5.80 31.26
C PRO A 97 17.91 5.77 30.11
N ALA A 98 18.31 6.28 28.94
CA ALA A 98 17.65 5.95 27.69
C ALA A 98 17.64 4.42 27.60
N LEU A 99 16.46 3.81 27.56
CA LEU A 99 16.37 2.41 27.15
C LEU A 99 17.04 2.34 25.78
N LYS A 100 18.12 1.58 25.69
CA LYS A 100 18.71 1.20 24.42
C LYS A 100 17.66 0.38 23.69
N THR A 101 17.00 0.97 22.70
CA THR A 101 16.38 0.19 21.63
C THR A 101 17.49 -0.71 21.08
N PRO A 102 17.31 -2.05 21.07
CA PRO A 102 18.26 -2.91 20.38
C PRO A 102 18.25 -2.49 18.92
N SER A 103 19.32 -1.84 18.46
CA SER A 103 19.53 -1.65 17.03
C SER A 103 19.80 -3.03 16.44
N LEU A 104 18.76 -3.67 15.90
CA LEU A 104 18.92 -4.82 15.03
C LEU A 104 19.91 -4.44 13.91
N PRO A 105 20.78 -5.36 13.46
CA PRO A 105 21.68 -5.09 12.35
C PRO A 105 20.86 -4.67 11.11
N ALA A 106 21.43 -3.80 10.28
CA ALA A 106 20.82 -3.20 9.09
C ALA A 106 20.49 -4.20 7.95
N SER A 107 20.29 -5.49 8.27
CA SER A 107 20.06 -6.61 7.35
C SER A 107 18.69 -7.28 7.51
N HIS A 108 17.89 -6.95 8.52
CA HIS A 108 16.53 -7.49 8.64
C HIS A 108 15.58 -6.73 7.70
N PRO A 109 14.82 -7.42 6.84
CA PRO A 109 13.96 -6.79 5.82
C PRO A 109 12.70 -6.12 6.40
N ILE A 110 12.41 -6.37 7.68
CA ILE A 110 11.33 -5.74 8.44
C ILE A 110 11.94 -5.19 9.74
N ARG A 111 11.70 -3.91 10.03
CA ARG A 111 12.28 -3.22 11.20
C ARG A 111 11.21 -2.56 12.05
N ILE A 112 11.40 -2.53 13.36
CA ILE A 112 10.53 -1.78 14.27
C ILE A 112 10.80 -0.29 14.12
N LEU A 113 9.79 0.49 13.78
CA LEU A 113 9.83 1.96 13.76
C LEU A 113 9.54 2.52 15.15
N GLN A 114 8.47 2.03 15.77
CA GLN A 114 8.06 2.44 17.11
C GLN A 114 7.23 1.37 17.81
N GLN A 115 7.05 1.54 19.12
CA GLN A 115 6.16 0.72 19.93
C GLN A 115 5.57 1.51 21.08
N PHE A 116 4.37 1.13 21.50
CA PHE A 116 3.75 1.62 22.72
C PHE A 116 2.83 0.57 23.33
N GLN A 117 2.58 0.70 24.63
CA GLN A 117 1.68 -0.21 25.34
C GLN A 117 0.25 -0.05 24.82
N GLY A 118 -0.43 -1.17 24.56
CA GLY A 118 -1.82 -1.19 24.16
C GLY A 118 -2.75 -0.61 25.25
N PRO A 119 -3.99 -0.25 24.87
CA PRO A 119 -4.95 0.36 25.79
C PRO A 119 -5.43 -0.60 26.91
N GLY A 120 -5.27 -1.91 26.72
CA GLY A 120 -5.56 -2.95 27.70
C GLY A 120 -4.57 -4.12 27.59
N SER A 121 -5.00 -5.30 28.04
CA SER A 121 -4.16 -6.52 28.12
C SER A 121 -4.63 -7.64 27.21
N SER A 122 -5.68 -7.41 26.42
CA SER A 122 -6.36 -8.46 25.65
C SER A 122 -6.84 -7.93 24.31
N ALA A 123 -6.04 -7.05 23.71
CA ALA A 123 -6.29 -6.57 22.37
C ALA A 123 -6.21 -7.73 21.37
N GLU A 124 -7.23 -7.87 20.53
CA GLU A 124 -7.31 -8.95 19.54
C GLU A 124 -7.24 -8.43 18.11
N GLY A 125 -7.99 -7.38 17.78
CA GLY A 125 -8.04 -6.79 16.45
C GLY A 125 -7.47 -5.38 16.41
N ILE A 126 -6.93 -5.02 15.26
CA ILE A 126 -6.43 -3.69 14.94
C ILE A 126 -6.87 -3.30 13.53
N ALA A 127 -7.25 -2.04 13.32
CA ALA A 127 -7.56 -1.52 11.99
C ALA A 127 -7.10 -0.07 11.86
N TRP A 128 -6.62 0.30 10.69
CA TRP A 128 -6.24 1.68 10.35
C TRP A 128 -7.31 2.32 9.47
N ASP A 129 -7.89 3.43 9.92
CA ASP A 129 -8.91 4.16 9.13
C ASP A 129 -8.32 5.18 8.14
N GLY A 130 -6.99 5.21 8.04
CA GLY A 130 -6.26 6.21 7.29
C GLY A 130 -5.84 7.43 8.11
N GLU A 131 -6.17 7.54 9.39
CA GLU A 131 -5.71 8.63 10.28
C GLU A 131 -5.35 8.14 11.69
N THR A 132 -6.05 7.12 12.16
CA THR A 132 -6.00 6.63 13.53
C THR A 132 -6.14 5.11 13.58
N LEU A 133 -5.64 4.53 14.66
CA LEU A 133 -5.74 3.10 14.93
C LEU A 133 -6.99 2.81 15.74
N TRP A 134 -7.74 1.80 15.32
CA TRP A 134 -8.84 1.20 16.05
C TRP A 134 -8.39 -0.11 16.66
N ILE A 135 -8.64 -0.31 17.95
CA ILE A 135 -8.23 -1.52 18.69
C ILE A 135 -9.44 -2.13 19.39
N SER A 136 -9.66 -3.43 19.21
CA SER A 136 -10.69 -4.18 19.93
C SER A 136 -10.12 -4.81 21.19
N GLU A 137 -10.75 -4.50 22.32
CA GLU A 137 -10.58 -5.15 23.61
C GLU A 137 -11.91 -5.84 23.98
N PRO A 138 -11.95 -6.82 24.90
CA PRO A 138 -13.10 -7.72 25.09
C PRO A 138 -14.47 -7.06 25.29
N THR A 139 -14.51 -5.79 25.69
CA THR A 139 -15.75 -5.01 25.89
C THR A 139 -15.73 -3.62 25.22
N THR A 140 -14.59 -3.17 24.70
CA THR A 140 -14.37 -1.77 24.33
C THR A 140 -13.61 -1.69 23.02
N ILE A 141 -14.03 -0.78 22.15
CA ILE A 141 -13.28 -0.40 20.97
C ILE A 141 -12.61 0.94 21.28
N PHE A 142 -11.27 0.94 21.20
CA PHE A 142 -10.45 2.12 21.38
C PHE A 142 -10.10 2.73 20.02
N ASN A 143 -9.99 4.05 20.00
CA ASN A 143 -9.40 4.80 18.89
C ASN A 143 -8.18 5.55 19.40
N LEU A 144 -7.05 5.38 18.76
CA LEU A 144 -5.76 5.90 19.18
C LEU A 144 -5.11 6.65 18.01
N ASN A 145 -4.36 7.71 18.31
CA ASN A 145 -3.45 8.25 17.30
C ASN A 145 -2.22 7.34 17.13
N GLU A 146 -1.39 7.64 16.13
CA GLU A 146 -0.14 6.92 15.82
C GLU A 146 0.87 6.87 16.99
N ASN A 147 0.74 7.73 17.99
CA ASN A 147 1.62 7.74 19.16
C ASN A 147 1.02 6.97 20.36
N GLY A 148 -0.07 6.25 20.16
CA GLY A 148 -0.77 5.49 21.21
C GLY A 148 -1.63 6.33 22.15
N LYS A 149 -1.87 7.62 21.86
CA LYS A 149 -2.78 8.44 22.65
C LYS A 149 -4.21 8.03 22.32
N ILE A 150 -4.94 7.56 23.35
CA ILE A 150 -6.38 7.27 23.26
C ILE A 150 -7.15 8.56 22.96
N LEU A 151 -7.83 8.59 21.82
CA LEU A 151 -8.71 9.66 21.37
C LEU A 151 -10.17 9.39 21.77
N SER A 152 -10.60 8.12 21.70
CA SER A 152 -11.88 7.68 22.22
C SER A 152 -11.84 6.23 22.70
N ALA A 153 -12.74 5.90 23.62
CA ALA A 153 -12.97 4.55 24.10
C ALA A 153 -14.48 4.35 24.23
N ARG A 154 -15.04 3.41 23.46
CA ARG A 154 -16.50 3.22 23.38
C ARG A 154 -16.84 1.74 23.51
N PRO A 155 -17.96 1.38 24.17
CA PRO A 155 -18.38 -0.01 24.26
C PRO A 155 -18.49 -0.65 22.87
N ALA A 156 -18.00 -1.88 22.74
CA ALA A 156 -18.29 -2.67 21.55
C ALA A 156 -19.81 -2.91 21.48
N PRO A 157 -20.45 -2.77 20.30
CA PRO A 157 -21.89 -2.93 20.16
C PRO A 157 -22.36 -4.37 20.43
N GLU A 158 -21.43 -5.33 20.41
CA GLU A 158 -21.65 -6.76 20.60
C GLU A 158 -20.62 -7.35 21.59
N VAL A 159 -20.89 -8.55 22.07
CA VAL A 159 -20.00 -9.27 22.99
C VAL A 159 -18.84 -9.93 22.23
N THR A 160 -17.63 -9.83 22.80
CA THR A 160 -16.37 -10.47 22.34
C THR A 160 -15.89 -10.05 20.93
N PRO A 161 -15.47 -8.78 20.79
CA PRO A 161 -14.87 -8.29 19.55
C PRO A 161 -13.50 -8.95 19.31
N GLY A 162 -13.23 -9.35 18.07
CA GLY A 162 -11.97 -9.94 17.63
C GLY A 162 -11.32 -9.09 16.53
N GLY A 163 -10.87 -9.74 15.46
CA GLY A 163 -10.29 -9.12 14.26
C GLY A 163 -11.11 -8.01 13.64
N MET A 164 -10.42 -7.03 13.06
CA MET A 164 -11.02 -5.83 12.50
C MET A 164 -10.35 -5.43 11.19
N THR A 165 -11.07 -4.73 10.33
CA THR A 165 -10.50 -4.11 9.14
C THR A 165 -11.25 -2.83 8.78
N TRP A 166 -10.67 -1.98 7.93
CA TRP A 166 -11.30 -0.78 7.42
C TRP A 166 -11.55 -0.94 5.92
N ASP A 167 -12.80 -0.77 5.48
CA ASP A 167 -13.16 -0.96 4.05
C ASP A 167 -12.92 0.28 3.18
N GLY A 168 -12.37 1.34 3.76
CA GLY A 168 -12.22 2.66 3.15
C GLY A 168 -13.29 3.66 3.58
N ALA A 169 -14.38 3.24 4.24
CA ALA A 169 -15.47 4.09 4.70
C ALA A 169 -15.96 3.75 6.13
N HIS A 170 -15.97 2.49 6.51
CA HIS A 170 -16.47 1.99 7.79
C HIS A 170 -15.52 0.96 8.41
N LEU A 171 -15.59 0.87 9.73
CA LEU A 171 -14.89 -0.14 10.50
C LEU A 171 -15.70 -1.43 10.46
N TRP A 172 -15.04 -2.53 10.16
CA TRP A 172 -15.60 -3.87 10.19
C TRP A 172 -15.02 -4.65 11.36
N LEU A 173 -15.89 -5.34 12.10
CA LEU A 173 -15.53 -6.06 13.31
C LEU A 173 -16.08 -7.48 13.29
N TYR A 174 -15.21 -8.48 13.45
CA TYR A 174 -15.61 -9.84 13.74
C TYR A 174 -15.98 -10.01 15.22
N THR A 175 -16.99 -10.83 15.50
CA THR A 175 -17.42 -11.18 16.86
C THR A 175 -17.52 -12.69 17.02
N THR A 176 -16.90 -13.23 18.08
CA THR A 176 -16.78 -14.68 18.27
C THR A 176 -18.09 -15.36 18.67
N ASN A 177 -18.93 -14.72 19.49
CA ASN A 177 -20.13 -15.37 20.04
C ASN A 177 -21.20 -15.72 19.00
N TYR A 178 -21.27 -14.95 17.91
CA TYR A 178 -22.27 -15.16 16.86
C TYR A 178 -21.66 -15.55 15.51
N SER A 179 -20.33 -15.47 15.37
CA SER A 179 -19.63 -15.64 14.10
C SER A 179 -20.20 -14.71 13.02
N PHE A 180 -20.30 -13.42 13.37
CA PHE A 180 -20.70 -12.36 12.46
C PHE A 180 -19.62 -11.29 12.37
N MET A 181 -19.58 -10.65 11.21
CA MET A 181 -18.79 -9.47 10.91
C MET A 181 -19.76 -8.30 10.78
N TYR A 182 -19.55 -7.25 11.56
CA TYR A 182 -20.43 -6.10 11.63
C TYR A 182 -19.78 -4.90 10.99
N GLU A 183 -20.51 -4.22 10.11
CA GLU A 183 -20.18 -2.88 9.64
C GLU A 183 -20.59 -1.87 10.72
N LEU A 184 -19.67 -0.99 11.11
CA LEU A 184 -19.85 -0.11 12.25
C LEU A 184 -19.95 1.36 11.83
N ASP A 185 -20.94 2.07 12.38
CA ASP A 185 -20.96 3.53 12.40
C ASP A 185 -20.13 4.02 13.59
N THR A 186 -19.01 4.66 13.27
CA THR A 186 -18.05 5.20 14.24
C THR A 186 -18.18 6.71 14.44
N GLY A 187 -19.09 7.42 13.75
CA GLY A 187 -19.17 8.89 13.78
C GLY A 187 -19.92 9.47 14.98
N GLY A 188 -20.75 8.66 15.65
CA GLY A 188 -21.55 9.09 16.80
C GLY A 188 -20.86 8.95 18.17
N PRO A 189 -21.53 9.37 19.26
CA PRO A 189 -21.02 9.16 20.62
C PRO A 189 -20.97 7.67 21.02
N THR A 190 -21.72 6.82 20.31
CA THR A 190 -21.76 5.37 20.49
C THR A 190 -21.49 4.68 19.16
N ILE A 191 -20.77 3.56 19.20
CA ILE A 191 -20.59 2.69 18.04
C ILE A 191 -21.89 1.92 17.82
N ARG A 192 -22.38 1.90 16.58
CA ARG A 192 -23.63 1.21 16.21
C ARG A 192 -23.36 0.26 15.05
N SER A 193 -23.92 -0.94 15.11
CA SER A 193 -23.91 -1.86 13.98
C SER A 193 -24.86 -1.36 12.89
N LEU A 194 -24.36 -1.18 11.67
CA LEU A 194 -25.13 -0.78 10.49
C LEU A 194 -25.75 -2.00 9.81
N ARG A 195 -24.93 -3.03 9.59
CA ARG A 195 -25.35 -4.34 9.09
C ARG A 195 -24.39 -5.43 9.57
N SER A 196 -24.74 -6.67 9.28
CA SER A 196 -23.95 -7.84 9.65
C SER A 196 -23.88 -8.85 8.51
N ILE A 197 -22.73 -9.51 8.39
CA ILE A 197 -22.50 -10.62 7.49
C ILE A 197 -22.13 -11.84 8.34
N LYS A 198 -22.68 -13.01 8.01
CA LYS A 198 -22.31 -14.24 8.70
C LYS A 198 -20.91 -14.67 8.26
N ALA A 199 -20.05 -15.01 9.22
CA ALA A 199 -18.73 -15.55 8.91
C ALA A 199 -18.83 -16.89 8.15
N PRO A 200 -17.87 -17.20 7.27
CA PRO A 200 -17.85 -18.43 6.47
C PRO A 200 -17.97 -19.72 7.31
N THR A 201 -17.52 -19.67 8.56
CA THR A 201 -17.55 -20.79 9.49
C THR A 201 -17.93 -20.33 10.89
N ILE A 202 -18.46 -21.26 11.67
CA ILE A 202 -18.77 -21.06 13.09
C ILE A 202 -17.69 -21.79 13.88
N VAL A 203 -16.85 -21.01 14.55
CA VAL A 203 -15.80 -21.53 15.44
C VAL A 203 -16.17 -21.13 16.85
N ILE A 204 -16.42 -22.11 17.72
CA ILE A 204 -16.81 -21.88 19.11
C ILE A 204 -15.71 -22.37 20.03
N GLY A 205 -15.12 -21.45 20.79
CA GLY A 205 -14.14 -21.74 21.83
C GLY A 205 -12.72 -22.02 21.33
N GLY A 206 -11.75 -21.88 22.23
CA GLY A 206 -10.32 -21.99 21.96
C GLY A 206 -9.66 -20.62 21.77
N SER A 207 -8.35 -20.55 22.00
CA SER A 207 -7.50 -19.39 21.68
C SER A 207 -7.25 -19.34 20.18
N ILE A 208 -8.34 -19.22 19.40
CA ILE A 208 -8.32 -19.20 17.95
C ILE A 208 -8.29 -17.75 17.52
N THR A 209 -7.24 -17.39 16.78
CA THR A 209 -7.14 -16.04 16.24
C THR A 209 -8.09 -15.90 15.06
N HIS A 210 -8.76 -14.75 15.04
CA HIS A 210 -9.70 -14.36 14.01
C HIS A 210 -9.27 -12.99 13.53
N ASP A 211 -8.97 -12.87 12.24
CA ASP A 211 -8.56 -11.59 11.68
C ASP A 211 -9.24 -11.33 10.34
N LEU A 212 -9.39 -10.05 10.01
CA LEU A 212 -10.09 -9.57 8.83
C LEU A 212 -9.18 -8.66 8.02
N ALA A 213 -9.28 -8.77 6.70
CA ALA A 213 -8.68 -7.80 5.79
C ALA A 213 -9.64 -7.40 4.69
N TRP A 214 -9.41 -6.24 4.11
CA TRP A 214 -10.17 -5.71 2.99
C TRP A 214 -9.20 -5.44 1.83
N ASP A 215 -9.46 -6.07 0.68
CA ASP A 215 -8.57 -5.93 -0.48
C ASP A 215 -8.92 -4.76 -1.42
N GLY A 216 -10.02 -4.06 -1.13
CA GLY A 216 -10.62 -3.05 -1.98
C GLY A 216 -11.90 -3.49 -2.69
N GLU A 217 -12.19 -4.79 -2.73
CA GLU A 217 -13.33 -5.41 -3.43
C GLU A 217 -14.00 -6.54 -2.62
N HIS A 218 -13.21 -7.40 -1.99
CA HIS A 218 -13.61 -8.53 -1.17
C HIS A 218 -13.02 -8.45 0.24
N PHE A 219 -13.67 -9.16 1.14
CA PHE A 219 -13.14 -9.39 2.46
C PHE A 219 -12.36 -10.69 2.50
N TRP A 220 -11.33 -10.68 3.33
CA TRP A 220 -10.56 -11.85 3.69
C TRP A 220 -10.73 -12.12 5.18
N TYR A 221 -10.93 -13.39 5.53
CA TYR A 221 -11.12 -13.81 6.92
C TYR A 221 -10.25 -15.01 7.21
N ALA A 222 -9.35 -14.85 8.19
CA ALA A 222 -8.53 -15.92 8.70
C ALA A 222 -9.16 -16.55 9.95
N ASN A 223 -9.15 -17.88 10.02
CA ASN A 223 -9.49 -18.63 11.22
C ASN A 223 -8.56 -19.84 11.40
N GLN A 224 -7.55 -19.68 12.25
CA GLN A 224 -6.56 -20.71 12.52
C GLN A 224 -5.84 -21.27 11.29
N TYR A 225 -6.44 -22.27 10.61
CA TYR A 225 -5.84 -22.99 9.49
C TYR A 225 -6.50 -22.68 8.15
N ASN A 226 -7.46 -21.77 8.09
CA ASN A 226 -8.09 -21.42 6.83
C ASN A 226 -8.11 -19.90 6.62
N LEU A 227 -8.10 -19.53 5.35
CA LEU A 227 -8.24 -18.19 4.86
C LEU A 227 -9.36 -18.18 3.82
N TYR A 228 -10.41 -17.42 4.09
CA TYR A 228 -11.59 -17.32 3.23
C TYR A 228 -11.60 -15.96 2.54
N GLU A 229 -11.78 -15.97 1.22
CA GLU A 229 -12.22 -14.78 0.49
C GLU A 229 -13.75 -14.81 0.39
N PHE A 230 -14.39 -13.67 0.63
CA PHE A 230 -15.83 -13.56 0.52
C PHE A 230 -16.28 -12.17 0.07
N SER A 231 -17.40 -12.14 -0.63
CA SER A 231 -17.97 -10.89 -1.15
C SER A 231 -18.49 -10.00 -0.03
N THR A 232 -18.75 -8.74 -0.35
CA THR A 232 -19.41 -7.77 0.56
C THR A 232 -20.83 -8.19 1.00
N THR A 233 -21.38 -9.28 0.46
CA THR A 233 -22.66 -9.86 0.87
C THR A 233 -22.52 -11.11 1.75
N GLY A 234 -21.29 -11.63 1.92
CA GLY A 234 -21.00 -12.86 2.68
C GLY A 234 -20.96 -14.14 1.86
N GLU A 235 -21.02 -14.05 0.53
CA GLU A 235 -20.81 -15.22 -0.32
C GLU A 235 -19.33 -15.60 -0.31
N VAL A 236 -19.03 -16.84 0.09
CA VAL A 236 -17.66 -17.37 0.07
C VAL A 236 -17.24 -17.60 -1.38
N ILE A 237 -16.15 -16.94 -1.79
CA ILE A 237 -15.58 -17.02 -3.14
C ILE A 237 -14.56 -18.16 -3.19
N GLN A 238 -13.67 -18.23 -2.20
CA GLN A 238 -12.69 -19.30 -2.07
C GLN A 238 -12.28 -19.57 -0.63
N ASN A 239 -11.58 -20.68 -0.44
CA ASN A 239 -11.02 -21.11 0.83
C ASN A 239 -9.63 -21.72 0.60
N LEU A 240 -8.65 -21.23 1.33
CA LEU A 240 -7.26 -21.68 1.31
C LEU A 240 -6.90 -22.27 2.67
N ALA A 241 -6.26 -23.45 2.68
CA ALA A 241 -5.88 -24.13 3.91
C ALA A 241 -4.37 -23.99 4.16
N PHE A 242 -4.01 -23.67 5.40
CA PHE A 242 -2.65 -23.48 5.85
C PHE A 242 -2.26 -24.52 6.91
N PRO A 243 -1.00 -24.99 6.92
CA PRO A 243 -0.53 -25.98 7.89
C PRO A 243 -0.31 -25.41 9.29
N GLN A 244 -0.35 -24.09 9.44
CA GLN A 244 -0.02 -23.35 10.66
C GLN A 244 -1.13 -22.37 11.03
N ASN A 245 -1.16 -21.98 12.30
CA ASN A 245 -2.13 -21.02 12.83
C ASN A 245 -1.82 -19.61 12.30
N ILE A 246 -2.73 -19.04 11.52
CA ILE A 246 -2.72 -17.65 11.11
C ILE A 246 -3.13 -16.80 12.31
N THR A 247 -2.23 -15.95 12.77
CA THR A 247 -2.42 -15.10 13.95
C THR A 247 -2.56 -13.62 13.63
N GLY A 248 -2.52 -13.26 12.36
CA GLY A 248 -2.85 -11.92 11.88
C GLY A 248 -2.95 -11.93 10.37
N LEU A 249 -3.77 -11.05 9.83
CA LEU A 249 -4.05 -10.94 8.40
C LEU A 249 -4.24 -9.46 8.06
N ASP A 250 -3.47 -8.95 7.09
CA ASP A 250 -3.90 -7.76 6.36
C ASP A 250 -3.45 -7.77 4.90
N TRP A 251 -3.92 -6.78 4.16
CA TRP A 251 -3.66 -6.56 2.74
C TRP A 251 -2.72 -5.38 2.55
N ASP A 252 -1.56 -5.61 1.91
CA ASP A 252 -0.60 -4.53 1.59
C ASP A 252 -1.03 -3.67 0.41
N GLY A 253 -2.28 -3.87 -0.03
CA GLY A 253 -2.80 -3.36 -1.26
C GLY A 253 -2.69 -4.32 -2.41
N SER A 254 -1.71 -5.23 -2.48
CA SER A 254 -1.43 -6.14 -3.60
C SER A 254 -1.40 -7.62 -3.26
N HIS A 255 -1.08 -7.94 -2.01
CA HIS A 255 -0.82 -9.26 -1.48
C HIS A 255 -1.42 -9.38 -0.09
N LEU A 256 -1.71 -10.61 0.32
CA LEU A 256 -2.10 -10.90 1.69
C LEU A 256 -0.85 -11.16 2.50
N TRP A 257 -0.76 -10.50 3.65
CA TRP A 257 0.25 -10.72 4.67
C TRP A 257 -0.37 -11.52 5.81
N LEU A 258 0.27 -12.65 6.14
CA LEU A 258 -0.17 -13.57 7.17
C LEU A 258 0.90 -13.63 8.27
N ALA A 259 0.55 -13.36 9.52
CA ALA A 259 1.40 -13.69 10.65
C ALA A 259 1.20 -15.16 11.05
N PHE A 260 2.31 -15.80 11.39
CA PHE A 260 2.33 -17.11 12.03
C PHE A 260 3.15 -17.02 13.31
N SER A 261 2.49 -17.30 14.43
CA SER A 261 3.17 -17.39 15.72
C SER A 261 3.46 -18.82 16.14
N HIS A 262 4.67 -19.06 16.65
CA HIS A 262 5.11 -20.40 17.03
C HIS A 262 5.71 -20.43 18.44
N PRO A 263 5.25 -21.31 19.35
CA PRO A 263 5.74 -21.34 20.74
C PRO A 263 7.24 -21.62 20.90
N MET A 264 7.86 -22.25 19.90
CA MET A 264 9.27 -22.69 19.93
C MET A 264 10.13 -22.15 18.78
N GLN A 265 9.60 -21.25 17.95
CA GLN A 265 10.33 -20.68 16.80
C GLN A 265 10.12 -19.16 16.80
N GLU A 266 10.87 -18.46 15.95
CA GLU A 266 10.57 -17.06 15.68
C GLU A 266 9.24 -16.97 14.91
N ASP A 267 8.46 -15.92 15.20
CA ASP A 267 7.26 -15.62 14.44
C ASP A 267 7.66 -15.18 13.03
N SER A 268 6.76 -15.35 12.06
CA SER A 268 7.05 -15.03 10.67
C SER A 268 5.87 -14.38 9.98
N PHE A 269 6.17 -13.58 8.96
CA PHE A 269 5.22 -13.08 7.99
C PHE A 269 5.36 -13.88 6.70
N GLN A 270 4.26 -14.46 6.22
CA GLN A 270 4.18 -15.03 4.88
C GLN A 270 3.40 -14.07 4.00
N VAL A 271 3.94 -13.78 2.81
CA VAL A 271 3.26 -12.94 1.82
C VAL A 271 2.82 -13.82 0.67
N ILE A 272 1.53 -13.75 0.35
CA ILE A 272 0.91 -14.60 -0.65
C ILE A 272 0.13 -13.78 -1.68
N ASP A 273 -0.01 -14.33 -2.87
CA ASP A 273 -1.00 -13.84 -3.83
C ASP A 273 -2.42 -14.31 -3.46
N PRO A 274 -3.48 -13.74 -4.08
CA PRO A 274 -4.86 -14.17 -3.83
C PRO A 274 -5.17 -15.64 -4.19
N SER A 275 -4.31 -16.32 -4.95
CA SER A 275 -4.48 -17.76 -5.23
C SER A 275 -3.92 -18.66 -4.12
N GLY A 276 -3.19 -18.07 -3.16
CA GLY A 276 -2.50 -18.78 -2.09
C GLY A 276 -1.04 -19.12 -2.41
N GLU A 277 -0.49 -18.67 -3.54
CA GLU A 277 0.91 -18.86 -3.86
C GLU A 277 1.78 -18.01 -2.92
N THR A 278 2.80 -18.63 -2.31
CA THR A 278 3.74 -17.91 -1.45
C THR A 278 4.77 -17.16 -2.28
N LEU A 279 4.76 -15.84 -2.15
CA LEU A 279 5.68 -14.95 -2.84
C LEU A 279 6.91 -14.62 -1.98
N GLY A 280 6.78 -14.67 -0.66
CA GLY A 280 7.87 -14.40 0.27
C GLY A 280 7.57 -14.89 1.69
N THR A 281 8.62 -15.04 2.49
CA THR A 281 8.51 -15.35 3.92
C THR A 281 9.62 -14.61 4.66
N PHE A 282 9.25 -13.88 5.71
CA PHE A 282 10.13 -12.99 6.45
C PHE A 282 10.03 -13.29 7.94
N GLU A 283 11.16 -13.24 8.65
CA GLU A 283 11.16 -13.30 10.11
C GLU A 283 10.48 -12.04 10.66
N ALA A 284 9.56 -12.23 11.62
CA ALA A 284 8.96 -11.11 12.33
C ALA A 284 9.93 -10.59 13.40
N PRO A 285 10.12 -9.27 13.54
CA PRO A 285 10.98 -8.71 14.58
C PRO A 285 10.34 -8.71 15.97
N VAL A 286 9.08 -9.18 16.07
CA VAL A 286 8.28 -9.27 17.30
C VAL A 286 7.61 -10.64 17.38
N LYS A 287 7.18 -11.05 18.58
CA LYS A 287 6.57 -12.35 18.85
C LYS A 287 5.16 -12.23 19.38
N ASN A 288 4.40 -13.33 19.31
CA ASN A 288 3.03 -13.45 19.80
C ASN A 288 2.10 -12.41 19.14
N ILE A 289 2.19 -12.29 17.82
CA ILE A 289 1.32 -11.40 17.04
C ILE A 289 -0.13 -11.93 17.12
N THR A 290 -1.10 -11.05 17.34
CA THR A 290 -2.53 -11.41 17.46
C THR A 290 -3.45 -10.67 16.49
N GLY A 291 -2.95 -9.60 15.87
CA GLY A 291 -3.65 -8.86 14.83
C GLY A 291 -2.69 -7.91 14.13
N MET A 292 -3.01 -7.55 12.89
CA MET A 292 -2.20 -6.62 12.12
C MET A 292 -3.05 -5.71 11.25
N THR A 293 -2.53 -4.52 10.92
CA THR A 293 -3.15 -3.68 9.92
C THR A 293 -2.14 -2.84 9.14
N TRP A 294 -2.39 -2.63 7.86
CA TRP A 294 -1.59 -1.78 7.00
C TRP A 294 -1.81 -0.31 7.35
N GLY A 295 -0.73 0.38 7.66
CA GLY A 295 -0.71 1.78 8.04
C GLY A 295 -0.44 2.72 6.87
N LYS A 296 0.16 3.87 7.20
CA LYS A 296 0.64 4.84 6.23
C LYS A 296 1.86 4.28 5.49
N GLY A 297 1.81 4.32 4.17
CA GLY A 297 2.94 3.93 3.33
C GLY A 297 3.19 2.42 3.30
N THR A 298 4.39 2.03 3.70
CA THR A 298 4.82 0.63 3.83
C THR A 298 4.83 0.17 5.29
N SER A 299 4.20 0.96 6.17
CA SER A 299 4.14 0.63 7.59
C SER A 299 3.08 -0.44 7.85
N LEU A 300 3.45 -1.45 8.64
CA LEU A 300 2.56 -2.48 9.14
C LEU A 300 2.45 -2.33 10.66
N TRP A 301 1.23 -2.10 11.15
CA TRP A 301 0.94 -2.07 12.57
C TRP A 301 0.60 -3.47 13.07
N VAL A 302 1.14 -3.87 14.21
CA VAL A 302 0.87 -5.19 14.78
C VAL A 302 0.57 -5.08 16.27
N ILE A 303 -0.41 -5.88 16.72
CA ILE A 303 -0.58 -6.19 18.14
C ILE A 303 0.30 -7.41 18.44
N ALA A 304 1.14 -7.30 19.46
CA ALA A 304 1.96 -8.39 19.94
C ALA A 304 2.02 -8.42 21.47
N HIS A 305 2.25 -9.61 22.03
CA HIS A 305 2.35 -9.80 23.48
C HIS A 305 3.78 -10.09 23.92
N GLU A 306 4.30 -9.26 24.84
CA GLU A 306 5.64 -9.46 25.42
C GLU A 306 5.61 -10.33 26.67
N ASP A 307 6.63 -11.20 26.78
CA ASP A 307 6.95 -11.94 27.99
C ASP A 307 7.98 -11.18 28.86
N PRO A 308 7.92 -11.27 30.20
CA PRO A 308 6.90 -11.96 30.99
C PRO A 308 5.67 -11.07 31.26
N GLY A 309 4.48 -11.66 31.23
CA GLY A 309 3.25 -11.01 31.72
C GLY A 309 2.18 -10.72 30.66
N PHE A 310 2.37 -11.20 29.42
CA PHE A 310 1.41 -11.01 28.32
C PHE A 310 1.00 -9.55 28.14
N VAL A 311 1.98 -8.63 28.25
CA VAL A 311 1.72 -7.21 28.08
C VAL A 311 1.47 -6.96 26.60
N THR A 312 0.28 -6.46 26.28
CA THR A 312 -0.07 -6.02 24.94
C THR A 312 0.76 -4.81 24.57
N GLN A 313 1.53 -4.94 23.49
CA GLN A 313 2.23 -3.88 22.81
C GLN A 313 1.65 -3.71 21.41
N ILE A 314 1.68 -2.48 20.93
CA ILE A 314 1.40 -2.14 19.54
C ILE A 314 2.71 -1.67 18.94
N TYR A 315 3.11 -2.28 17.82
CA TYR A 315 4.32 -1.92 17.08
C TYR A 315 3.95 -1.37 15.71
N GLU A 316 4.70 -0.38 15.26
CA GLU A 316 4.76 -0.01 13.84
C GLU A 316 6.03 -0.61 13.25
N LEU A 317 5.88 -1.33 12.15
CA LEU A 317 6.96 -2.01 11.45
C LEU A 317 7.12 -1.39 10.06
N ASP A 318 8.35 -1.13 9.64
CA ASP A 318 8.65 -0.78 8.26
C ASP A 318 8.94 -2.06 7.46
N THR A 319 8.18 -2.24 6.38
CA THR A 319 8.26 -3.39 5.47
C THR A 319 8.87 -3.06 4.11
N THR A 320 9.38 -1.84 3.90
CA THR A 320 9.91 -1.34 2.61
C THR A 320 10.93 -2.30 1.98
N ALA A 321 11.87 -2.83 2.78
CA ALA A 321 12.87 -3.77 2.25
C ALA A 321 12.26 -5.12 1.87
N ALA A 322 11.39 -5.68 2.71
CA ALA A 322 10.65 -6.91 2.41
C ALA A 322 9.83 -6.77 1.13
N LEU A 323 9.07 -5.67 1.00
CA LEU A 323 8.25 -5.37 -0.17
C LEU A 323 9.02 -5.21 -1.48
N ARG A 324 10.31 -4.89 -1.44
CA ARG A 324 11.20 -4.85 -2.62
C ARG A 324 11.67 -6.23 -3.05
N MET A 325 11.59 -7.23 -2.17
CA MET A 325 12.03 -8.60 -2.44
C MET A 325 10.92 -9.48 -3.03
N ILE A 326 9.67 -9.00 -3.04
CA ILE A 326 8.49 -9.78 -3.44
C ILE A 326 8.06 -9.37 -4.85
N PRO A 327 7.73 -10.33 -5.74
CA PRO A 327 7.14 -10.03 -7.02
C PRO A 327 5.83 -9.25 -6.86
N ARG A 328 5.68 -8.16 -7.60
CA ARG A 328 4.43 -7.38 -7.61
C ARG A 328 3.60 -7.70 -8.85
N PRO A 329 2.26 -7.71 -8.74
CA PRO A 329 1.40 -7.69 -9.90
C PRO A 329 1.80 -6.51 -10.78
N ILE A 330 2.25 -6.83 -12.00
CA ILE A 330 2.63 -5.84 -13.03
C ILE A 330 1.46 -4.89 -13.32
N ASP A 331 0.23 -5.36 -13.07
CA ASP A 331 -1.02 -4.73 -13.41
C ASP A 331 -1.81 -4.32 -12.17
N ARG A 332 -1.45 -3.17 -11.63
CA ARG A 332 -2.41 -2.31 -10.94
C ARG A 332 -2.50 -1.04 -11.75
N ALA A 333 -3.73 -0.56 -11.97
CA ALA A 333 -4.09 0.51 -12.91
C ALA A 333 -3.50 1.88 -12.54
N TRP A 334 -2.17 1.96 -12.50
CA TRP A 334 -1.42 3.19 -12.34
C TRP A 334 -1.56 3.98 -13.62
N GLU A 335 -2.12 5.18 -13.47
CA GLU A 335 -2.12 6.18 -14.51
C GLU A 335 -1.23 7.33 -14.05
N ALA A 336 -0.33 7.78 -14.93
CA ALA A 336 0.50 8.94 -14.71
C ALA A 336 0.30 9.93 -15.85
N ARG A 337 0.16 11.21 -15.51
CA ARG A 337 -0.07 12.30 -16.46
C ARG A 337 0.96 13.39 -16.27
N LEU A 338 1.59 13.79 -17.37
CA LEU A 338 2.46 14.94 -17.43
C LEU A 338 1.61 16.22 -17.37
N ILE A 339 1.81 17.06 -16.34
CA ILE A 339 1.20 18.40 -16.26
C ILE A 339 2.11 19.43 -16.94
N SER A 340 3.38 19.45 -16.54
CA SER A 340 4.39 20.35 -17.10
C SER A 340 5.78 19.77 -16.95
N ALA A 341 6.66 20.08 -17.89
CA ALA A 341 8.08 19.81 -17.81
C ALA A 341 8.87 21.11 -18.05
N GLU A 342 9.71 21.48 -17.10
CA GLU A 342 10.56 22.67 -17.18
C GLU A 342 12.03 22.25 -17.28
N ARG A 343 12.71 22.69 -18.34
CA ARG A 343 14.16 22.49 -18.51
C ARG A 343 14.92 23.55 -17.70
N ARG A 344 15.82 23.12 -16.82
CA ARG A 344 16.73 24.01 -16.06
C ARG A 344 18.18 23.55 -16.12
N GLU A 345 19.07 24.52 -16.29
CA GLU A 345 20.51 24.28 -16.28
C GLU A 345 21.04 24.01 -14.86
N THR A 346 20.41 24.59 -13.85
CA THR A 346 20.80 24.44 -12.45
C THR A 346 19.60 24.39 -11.52
N LEU A 347 19.76 23.74 -10.37
CA LEU A 347 18.78 23.68 -9.31
C LEU A 347 19.42 24.05 -7.96
N PRO A 348 18.69 24.74 -7.07
CA PRO A 348 19.14 24.94 -5.70
C PRO A 348 19.13 23.60 -4.98
N VAL A 349 20.23 23.32 -4.28
CA VAL A 349 20.53 21.99 -3.78
C VAL A 349 20.20 21.85 -2.30
N PHE A 350 19.39 20.84 -1.99
CA PHE A 350 19.35 20.16 -0.70
C PHE A 350 19.77 18.68 -0.88
N SER A 351 20.68 18.39 -1.81
CA SER A 351 21.26 17.05 -1.98
C SER A 351 22.03 16.62 -0.74
N ALA A 352 22.26 15.32 -0.67
CA ALA A 352 22.98 14.68 0.43
C ALA A 352 24.39 15.26 0.68
N SER A 353 25.01 15.91 -0.31
CA SER A 353 26.32 16.57 -0.19
C SER A 353 26.26 18.12 -0.19
N GLY A 354 25.07 18.71 -0.35
CA GLY A 354 24.92 20.14 -0.66
C GLY A 354 24.66 21.00 0.57
N GLN A 355 25.18 22.23 0.55
CA GLN A 355 24.71 23.26 1.46
C GLN A 355 23.38 23.82 0.90
N PRO A 356 22.32 23.88 1.73
CA PRO A 356 21.04 24.48 1.39
C PRO A 356 21.16 25.73 0.51
N GLY A 357 20.49 25.72 -0.65
CA GLY A 357 20.30 26.92 -1.47
C GLY A 357 21.43 27.26 -2.47
N ARG A 358 22.52 26.47 -2.55
CA ARG A 358 23.51 26.64 -3.63
C ARG A 358 22.97 26.06 -4.94
N LEU A 359 23.04 26.82 -6.04
CA LEU A 359 22.75 26.30 -7.39
C LEU A 359 23.84 25.35 -7.85
N LYS A 360 23.45 24.19 -8.39
CA LYS A 360 24.35 23.17 -8.97
C LYS A 360 23.74 22.64 -10.27
N ALA A 361 24.60 22.33 -11.23
CA ALA A 361 24.26 21.64 -12.48
C ALA A 361 24.30 20.11 -12.25
N PRO A 362 23.62 19.31 -13.10
CA PRO A 362 23.84 17.87 -13.10
C PRO A 362 25.24 17.52 -13.65
N ASP A 363 25.53 16.23 -13.83
CA ASP A 363 26.79 15.80 -14.44
C ASP A 363 26.97 16.40 -15.86
N ASN A 364 28.24 16.50 -16.29
CA ASN A 364 28.60 17.20 -17.53
C ASN A 364 27.79 16.73 -18.75
N GLY A 365 27.21 17.69 -19.47
CA GLY A 365 26.42 17.43 -20.68
C GLY A 365 24.95 17.07 -20.41
N LEU A 366 24.51 17.15 -19.15
CA LEU A 366 23.12 16.95 -18.74
C LEU A 366 22.46 18.28 -18.35
N VAL A 367 21.13 18.28 -18.35
CA VAL A 367 20.25 19.33 -17.82
C VAL A 367 19.13 18.73 -17.00
N PHE A 368 18.63 19.51 -16.04
CA PHE A 368 17.47 19.08 -15.26
C PHE A 368 16.18 19.27 -16.03
N TYR A 369 15.28 18.30 -15.86
CA TYR A 369 13.88 18.39 -16.18
C TYR A 369 13.08 18.31 -14.88
N ILE A 370 12.41 19.40 -14.53
CA ILE A 370 11.52 19.48 -13.36
C ILE A 370 10.13 19.20 -13.89
N VAL A 371 9.58 18.06 -13.49
CA VAL A 371 8.35 17.56 -14.08
C VAL A 371 7.28 17.42 -13.04
N GLN A 372 6.20 18.15 -13.25
CA GLN A 372 4.99 18.02 -12.45
C GLN A 372 4.15 16.90 -13.05
N VAL A 373 3.84 15.90 -12.23
CA VAL A 373 3.08 14.73 -12.61
C VAL A 373 1.85 14.57 -11.72
N GLU A 374 0.75 14.14 -12.32
CA GLU A 374 -0.42 13.60 -11.62
C GLU A 374 -0.36 12.09 -11.67
N ILE A 375 -0.55 11.44 -10.53
CA ILE A 375 -0.48 9.98 -10.41
C ILE A 375 -1.75 9.49 -9.73
N TYR A 376 -2.33 8.41 -10.25
CA TYR A 376 -3.50 7.79 -9.65
C TYR A 376 -3.48 6.29 -9.78
N ASN A 377 -4.05 5.66 -8.76
CA ASN A 377 -4.42 4.27 -8.79
C ASN A 377 -5.70 4.10 -7.93
N PRO A 378 -6.73 3.40 -8.43
CA PRO A 378 -8.02 3.29 -7.74
C PRO A 378 -8.01 2.35 -6.53
N HIS A 379 -6.94 1.57 -6.35
CA HIS A 379 -6.86 0.55 -5.30
C HIS A 379 -6.04 1.05 -4.11
N PRO A 380 -6.65 1.17 -2.91
CA PRO A 380 -5.90 1.38 -1.66
C PRO A 380 -4.78 0.35 -1.49
N GLY A 381 -3.63 0.81 -0.99
CA GLY A 381 -2.40 0.04 -0.85
C GLY A 381 -1.68 -0.28 -2.17
N ALA A 382 -2.19 0.10 -3.34
CA ALA A 382 -1.42 -0.07 -4.57
C ALA A 382 -0.08 0.66 -4.44
N VAL A 383 1.00 0.01 -4.87
CA VAL A 383 2.36 0.51 -4.70
C VAL A 383 3.12 0.54 -6.02
N MET A 384 4.01 1.50 -6.21
CA MET A 384 4.81 1.70 -7.43
C MET A 384 6.22 2.21 -7.08
N ASP A 385 7.24 1.66 -7.74
CA ASP A 385 8.59 2.23 -7.67
C ASP A 385 8.66 3.50 -8.54
N PRO A 386 9.17 4.64 -8.04
CA PRO A 386 9.33 5.85 -8.84
C PRO A 386 10.10 5.67 -10.15
N THR A 387 11.01 4.70 -10.23
CA THR A 387 11.77 4.41 -11.44
C THR A 387 10.92 3.86 -12.58
N ALA A 388 9.69 3.40 -12.29
CA ALA A 388 8.69 3.03 -13.28
C ALA A 388 8.13 4.24 -14.05
N LEU A 389 8.32 5.47 -13.55
CA LEU A 389 7.97 6.71 -14.25
C LEU A 389 9.18 7.15 -15.08
N GLU A 390 9.17 6.85 -16.38
CA GLU A 390 10.26 7.22 -17.28
C GLU A 390 9.92 8.50 -18.04
N LEU A 391 10.90 9.39 -18.19
CA LEU A 391 10.89 10.37 -19.28
C LEU A 391 11.55 9.76 -20.50
N VAL A 392 10.83 9.81 -21.62
CA VAL A 392 11.34 9.41 -22.92
C VAL A 392 11.57 10.65 -23.77
N ASP A 393 12.80 10.82 -24.24
CA ASP A 393 13.17 11.97 -25.06
C ASP A 393 12.84 11.78 -26.56
N ASP A 394 13.14 12.82 -27.35
CA ASP A 394 13.00 12.86 -28.80
C ASP A 394 13.84 11.79 -29.55
N GLN A 395 14.84 11.21 -28.92
CA GLN A 395 15.64 10.10 -29.43
C GLN A 395 15.16 8.73 -28.92
N ASN A 396 14.01 8.68 -28.25
CA ASN A 396 13.41 7.50 -27.66
C ASN A 396 14.31 6.82 -26.60
N ARG A 397 15.13 7.62 -25.90
CA ARG A 397 15.91 7.17 -24.74
C ARG A 397 15.08 7.36 -23.48
N SER A 398 15.08 6.37 -22.61
CA SER A 398 14.36 6.36 -21.34
C SER A 398 15.25 6.80 -20.19
N PHE A 399 14.73 7.64 -19.30
CA PHE A 399 15.42 8.11 -18.11
C PHE A 399 14.51 7.99 -16.88
N SER A 400 15.07 7.48 -15.79
CA SER A 400 14.39 7.42 -14.48
C SER A 400 14.59 8.72 -13.70
N PRO A 401 13.68 9.06 -12.77
CA PRO A 401 13.83 10.22 -11.92
C PRO A 401 15.06 10.06 -11.03
N VAL A 402 15.76 11.15 -10.78
CA VAL A 402 16.97 11.25 -9.93
C VAL A 402 16.71 12.07 -8.67
N GLY A 403 15.50 12.60 -8.51
CA GLY A 403 15.14 13.43 -7.38
C GLY A 403 13.70 13.89 -7.37
N ILE A 404 13.39 14.73 -6.39
CA ILE A 404 12.06 15.20 -6.05
C ILE A 404 12.11 16.59 -5.41
N GLN A 405 11.03 17.36 -5.54
CA GLN A 405 10.80 18.56 -4.75
C GLN A 405 9.83 18.27 -3.60
N ASP A 406 10.19 18.67 -2.39
CA ASP A 406 9.26 18.67 -1.26
C ASP A 406 8.26 19.83 -1.43
N PRO A 407 6.94 19.54 -1.52
CA PRO A 407 5.93 20.58 -1.70
C PRO A 407 5.80 21.52 -0.49
N LEU A 408 6.17 21.09 0.72
CA LEU A 408 6.04 21.90 1.93
C LEU A 408 7.17 22.92 2.05
N SER A 409 8.41 22.47 1.89
CA SER A 409 9.58 23.36 1.98
C SER A 409 9.94 24.04 0.67
N GLY A 410 9.48 23.50 -0.48
CA GLY A 410 9.90 23.91 -1.81
C GLY A 410 11.32 23.47 -2.19
N ASN A 411 11.99 22.69 -1.33
CA ASN A 411 13.37 22.26 -1.53
C ASN A 411 13.48 21.11 -2.53
N TYR A 412 14.57 21.10 -3.29
CA TYR A 412 14.88 20.02 -4.23
C TYR A 412 15.91 19.06 -3.65
N TYR A 413 15.55 17.78 -3.64
CA TYR A 413 16.37 16.65 -3.21
C TYR A 413 16.69 15.79 -4.44
N TRP A 414 17.95 15.75 -4.86
CA TRP A 414 18.36 15.00 -6.06
C TRP A 414 19.80 14.51 -5.95
N GLY A 415 20.14 13.51 -6.78
CA GLY A 415 21.45 12.89 -6.86
C GLY A 415 21.82 12.54 -8.31
N ASN A 416 22.88 11.75 -8.49
CA ASN A 416 23.36 11.32 -9.82
C ASN A 416 22.96 9.87 -10.17
N GLU A 417 22.26 9.19 -9.27
CA GLU A 417 21.66 7.88 -9.51
C GLU A 417 20.14 8.00 -9.57
N PRO A 418 19.43 7.04 -10.19
CA PRO A 418 17.99 6.93 -10.06
C PRO A 418 17.56 6.95 -8.59
N MET A 419 16.54 7.75 -8.27
CA MET A 419 15.95 7.73 -6.94
C MET A 419 15.31 6.38 -6.70
N GLU A 420 15.43 5.88 -5.48
CA GLU A 420 14.64 4.74 -5.04
C GLU A 420 13.46 5.24 -4.25
N GLY A 421 12.37 4.48 -4.22
CA GLY A 421 11.24 4.82 -3.39
C GLY A 421 10.07 3.88 -3.58
N ILE A 422 9.01 4.16 -2.85
CA ILE A 422 7.73 3.46 -2.97
C ILE A 422 6.63 4.50 -2.91
N PHE A 423 5.98 4.74 -4.04
CA PHE A 423 4.63 5.31 -4.05
C PHE A 423 3.67 4.28 -3.49
N SER A 424 2.72 4.72 -2.68
CA SER A 424 1.72 3.91 -2.01
C SER A 424 0.39 4.68 -1.97
N VAL A 425 -0.69 4.07 -2.44
CA VAL A 425 -2.03 4.65 -2.31
C VAL A 425 -2.48 4.52 -0.87
N TRP A 426 -2.67 5.65 -0.20
CA TRP A 426 -3.10 5.71 1.19
C TRP A 426 -4.62 5.75 1.31
N LYS A 427 -5.29 6.68 0.63
CA LYS A 427 -6.76 6.83 0.69
C LYS A 427 -7.33 6.92 -0.72
N LYS A 428 -8.56 6.43 -0.88
CA LYS A 428 -9.32 6.54 -2.13
C LYS A 428 -10.02 7.89 -2.28
N ASP A 429 -10.52 8.45 -1.18
CA ASP A 429 -11.26 9.72 -1.18
C ASP A 429 -10.89 10.60 0.03
N PRO A 430 -10.29 11.78 -0.18
CA PRO A 430 -9.65 12.18 -1.44
C PRO A 430 -8.52 11.20 -1.83
N PRO A 431 -8.28 10.96 -3.14
CA PRO A 431 -7.21 10.08 -3.57
C PRO A 431 -5.89 10.63 -3.04
N SER A 432 -5.16 9.82 -2.30
CA SER A 432 -3.96 10.26 -1.59
C SER A 432 -2.85 9.26 -1.83
N ILE A 433 -1.67 9.74 -2.23
CA ILE A 433 -0.50 8.92 -2.45
C ILE A 433 0.61 9.39 -1.52
N TYR A 434 1.19 8.43 -0.82
CA TYR A 434 2.37 8.62 -0.01
C TYR A 434 3.60 8.07 -0.74
N LEU A 435 4.70 8.82 -0.69
CA LEU A 435 5.98 8.44 -1.27
C LEU A 435 7.05 8.45 -0.20
N GLU A 436 7.63 7.28 0.06
CA GLU A 436 8.93 7.18 0.72
C GLU A 436 10.00 7.14 -0.34
N TYR A 437 11.04 7.96 -0.21
CA TYR A 437 12.10 8.02 -1.20
C TYR A 437 13.49 8.01 -0.56
N LEU A 438 14.46 7.58 -1.37
CA LEU A 438 15.87 7.61 -1.09
C LEU A 438 16.59 8.15 -2.33
N VAL A 439 17.24 9.29 -2.16
CA VAL A 439 18.11 9.89 -3.17
C VAL A 439 19.56 9.52 -2.87
N LYS A 440 20.33 9.22 -3.91
CA LYS A 440 21.71 8.74 -3.80
C LYS A 440 22.66 9.59 -4.62
N GLU A 441 23.79 9.90 -4.02
CA GLU A 441 24.89 10.55 -4.70
C GLU A 441 26.17 9.72 -4.54
N ASN A 442 26.71 9.27 -5.66
CA ASN A 442 27.92 8.48 -5.73
C ASN A 442 29.12 9.34 -6.15
N TYR A 443 30.18 9.26 -5.35
CA TYR A 443 31.46 9.92 -5.57
C TYR A 443 32.59 8.87 -5.65
N PRO A 444 33.76 9.23 -6.21
CA PRO A 444 34.96 8.40 -6.09
C PRO A 444 35.27 8.14 -4.60
N ASN A 445 35.01 6.90 -4.15
CA ASN A 445 35.22 6.39 -2.78
C ASN A 445 34.20 6.78 -1.69
N SER A 446 33.07 7.40 -2.03
CA SER A 446 32.01 7.64 -1.04
C SER A 446 30.62 7.62 -1.66
N ARG A 447 29.62 7.26 -0.87
CA ARG A 447 28.21 7.32 -1.24
C ARG A 447 27.47 8.09 -0.16
N VAL A 448 26.61 9.01 -0.57
CA VAL A 448 25.73 9.75 0.34
C VAL A 448 24.29 9.42 -0.01
N THR A 449 23.48 9.20 1.02
CA THR A 449 22.08 8.83 0.92
C THR A 449 21.24 9.82 1.68
N MET A 450 20.09 10.18 1.12
CA MET A 450 19.09 11.01 1.79
C MET A 450 17.72 10.39 1.63
N ASP A 451 17.09 10.08 2.74
CA ASP A 451 15.73 9.58 2.83
C ASP A 451 14.73 10.73 3.10
N GLY A 452 13.49 10.51 2.71
CA GLY A 452 12.41 11.44 2.98
C GLY A 452 11.05 10.84 2.65
N GLU A 453 10.02 11.55 3.07
CA GLU A 453 8.63 11.16 2.88
C GLU A 453 7.78 12.34 2.39
N ILE A 454 6.86 12.07 1.46
CA ILE A 454 5.92 13.07 0.93
C ILE A 454 4.53 12.46 0.87
N LEU A 455 3.55 13.17 1.44
CA LEU A 455 2.14 12.94 1.19
C LEU A 455 1.64 13.94 0.15
N SER A 456 1.00 13.44 -0.90
CA SER A 456 0.23 14.26 -1.83
C SER A 456 -1.23 13.84 -1.84
N MET A 457 -2.12 14.82 -1.72
CA MET A 457 -3.56 14.63 -1.69
C MET A 457 -4.17 15.26 -2.95
N GLY A 458 -5.04 14.51 -3.61
CA GLY A 458 -5.82 15.00 -4.72
C GLY A 458 -6.99 15.85 -4.24
N GLU A 459 -7.09 17.09 -4.71
CA GLU A 459 -8.20 17.98 -4.34
C GLU A 459 -9.38 17.84 -5.29
N ASN A 460 -10.61 17.81 -4.78
CA ASN A 460 -11.84 17.85 -5.57
C ASN A 460 -11.86 16.83 -6.73
N SER A 461 -11.53 15.57 -6.42
CA SER A 461 -11.42 14.46 -7.39
C SER A 461 -10.26 14.58 -8.39
N ARG A 462 -9.35 15.55 -8.23
CA ARG A 462 -8.06 15.55 -8.94
C ARG A 462 -7.13 14.51 -8.35
N TRP A 463 -6.10 14.16 -9.10
CA TRP A 463 -5.11 13.19 -8.66
C TRP A 463 -4.02 13.86 -7.82
N PRO A 464 -3.41 13.12 -6.88
CA PRO A 464 -2.18 13.56 -6.22
C PRO A 464 -1.13 14.04 -7.22
N GLN A 465 -0.51 15.17 -6.90
CA GLN A 465 0.52 15.80 -7.72
C GLN A 465 1.89 15.69 -7.06
N PHE A 466 2.92 15.40 -7.86
CA PHE A 466 4.31 15.38 -7.43
C PHE A 466 5.16 16.18 -8.40
N VAL A 467 6.27 16.74 -7.89
CA VAL A 467 7.30 17.37 -8.73
C VAL A 467 8.55 16.51 -8.63
N LEU A 468 8.80 15.75 -9.69
CA LEU A 468 9.94 14.84 -9.81
C LEU A 468 11.02 15.47 -10.71
N ILE A 469 12.26 15.04 -10.53
CA ILE A 469 13.43 15.62 -11.21
C ILE A 469 14.13 14.54 -12.01
N TRP A 470 14.43 14.82 -13.29
CA TRP A 470 15.28 13.99 -14.14
C TRP A 470 16.52 14.77 -14.58
N ALA A 471 17.58 14.05 -14.92
CA ALA A 471 18.75 14.61 -15.60
C ALA A 471 18.87 13.97 -17.00
N LEU A 472 18.75 14.77 -18.05
CA LEU A 472 18.76 14.33 -19.44
C LEU A 472 19.88 15.02 -20.21
N PRO A 473 20.38 14.45 -21.32
CA PRO A 473 21.35 15.12 -22.18
C PRO A 473 20.88 16.49 -22.66
N GLU A 474 21.80 17.46 -22.72
CA GLU A 474 21.52 18.83 -23.15
C GLU A 474 20.79 18.93 -24.50
N GLN A 475 20.96 17.93 -25.37
CA GLN A 475 20.38 17.87 -26.70
C GLN A 475 18.92 17.39 -26.72
N SER A 476 18.39 16.86 -25.61
CA SER A 476 16.99 16.43 -25.54
C SER A 476 16.09 17.67 -25.59
N THR A 477 15.22 17.75 -26.59
CA THR A 477 14.36 18.94 -26.83
C THR A 477 12.90 18.74 -26.44
N GLU A 478 12.40 17.51 -26.56
CA GLU A 478 11.05 17.13 -26.16
C GLU A 478 11.12 15.92 -25.24
N VAL A 479 10.15 15.83 -24.31
CA VAL A 479 10.03 14.71 -23.37
C VAL A 479 8.58 14.26 -23.27
N THR A 480 8.39 12.96 -23.11
CA THR A 480 7.09 12.35 -22.82
C THR A 480 7.20 11.50 -21.57
N LEU A 481 6.17 11.54 -20.72
CA LEU A 481 6.09 10.68 -19.54
C LEU A 481 5.53 9.32 -19.94
N GLN A 482 6.20 8.25 -19.55
CA GLN A 482 5.74 6.88 -19.71
C GLN A 482 5.75 6.17 -18.36
N TYR A 483 4.67 5.48 -18.03
CA TYR A 483 4.68 4.48 -16.96
C TYR A 483 5.08 3.14 -17.56
N ARG A 484 6.20 2.59 -17.11
CA ARG A 484 6.67 1.25 -17.45
C ARG A 484 6.74 0.42 -16.17
N PRO A 485 5.79 -0.50 -15.94
CA PRO A 485 5.86 -1.41 -14.83
C PRO A 485 7.20 -2.14 -14.85
N ILE A 486 7.91 -2.12 -13.73
CA ILE A 486 9.17 -2.87 -13.60
C ILE A 486 8.76 -4.33 -13.38
N PRO A 487 9.11 -5.26 -14.28
CA PRO A 487 8.88 -6.68 -14.01
C PRO A 487 9.61 -7.03 -12.72
N ALA A 488 8.95 -7.79 -11.85
CA ALA A 488 9.61 -8.36 -10.68
C ALA A 488 10.96 -8.98 -11.12
N GLN A 489 12.07 -8.55 -10.52
CA GLN A 489 13.30 -9.29 -10.69
C GLN A 489 13.06 -10.65 -10.06
N ASN A 490 13.05 -11.70 -10.89
CA ASN A 490 13.04 -13.06 -10.37
C ASN A 490 14.26 -13.22 -9.46
N PRO A 491 14.09 -13.71 -8.22
CA PRO A 491 15.20 -13.94 -7.31
C PRO A 491 16.25 -14.93 -7.87
#